data_AF-A0A7H9AXB7-F1
#
_entry.id   AF-A0A7H9AXB7-F1
#
_cell.length_a   1.000
_cell.length_b   1.000
_cell.length_c   1.000
_cell.angle_alpha   90.00
_cell.angle_beta   90.00
_cell.angle_gamma   90.00
#
_symmetry.space_group_name_H-M   'P 1'
#
loop_
_entity.id
_entity.type
_entity.pdbx_description
1 polymer ?
#
loop_
_entity_poly.entity_id
_entity_poly.type
_entity_poly.pdbx_seq_one_letter_code
_entity_poly.pdbx_strand_id
1 'polypeptide(L)'
;MYVKLDFLKNFPQFIYRTRSTYKYTKKMSYEPLIHSDDPKHPANVICALCKQFYDNNWCTGTGGGISIKHQTTGAYYIAPSGVQKEQMKPEDMFVMDGKSKEYLRIPKQFKPSACTPLFVACFQHRNAGAIIHTHSQNAVLSSLLFDKVFKIANIEQIKAIPSGKVDPETGKLIPLSFFDTLNIPIIENKAHEDQLIDSLLQTFEDYPHTCAVIVRRHGIFVWGPTIEKAKVFNEAIDYLMELAVKMCQLGIPPDCGIDEEAKFIAKR
;
A
#
# COMPACT_ATOMS: atom_id res chain seq x y z
N MET A 1 26.94 29.22 1.91
CA MET A 1 27.78 28.02 2.03
C MET A 1 26.85 26.83 1.78
N TYR A 2 26.70 26.45 0.51
CA TYR A 2 25.76 25.43 0.06
C TYR A 2 26.44 24.06 0.12
N VAL A 3 25.93 23.16 0.97
CA VAL A 3 26.34 21.75 0.94
C VAL A 3 25.49 21.06 -0.12
N LYS A 4 26.09 20.78 -1.29
CA LYS A 4 25.53 19.87 -2.30
C LYS A 4 25.57 18.45 -1.72
N LEU A 5 24.40 17.85 -1.50
CA LEU A 5 24.28 16.42 -1.18
C LEU A 5 24.36 15.60 -2.46
N ASP A 6 25.56 15.06 -2.73
CA ASP A 6 25.87 14.08 -3.78
C ASP A 6 25.35 12.67 -3.40
N PHE A 7 24.03 12.48 -3.26
CA PHE A 7 23.45 11.16 -2.93
C PHE A 7 22.80 10.41 -4.11
N LEU A 8 22.80 11.00 -5.32
CA LEU A 8 22.11 10.43 -6.49
C LEU A 8 22.95 9.48 -7.37
N LYS A 9 24.15 9.04 -6.94
CA LYS A 9 25.04 8.24 -7.79
C LYS A 9 24.96 6.70 -7.62
N ASN A 10 24.12 6.18 -6.72
CA ASN A 10 24.11 4.74 -6.39
C ASN A 10 22.77 4.02 -6.64
N PHE A 11 21.96 4.48 -7.61
CA PHE A 11 20.83 3.69 -8.10
C PHE A 11 21.23 2.95 -9.39
N PRO A 12 21.10 1.62 -9.48
CA PRO A 12 21.20 0.95 -10.77
C PRO A 12 20.03 1.42 -11.64
N GLN A 13 20.35 2.05 -12.78
CA GLN A 13 19.36 2.33 -13.82
C GLN A 13 18.66 1.03 -14.17
N PHE A 14 17.34 0.96 -13.97
CA PHE A 14 16.51 -0.13 -14.50
C PHE A 14 16.47 0.02 -16.02
N ILE A 15 17.49 -0.52 -16.69
CA ILE A 15 17.46 -0.72 -18.13
C ILE A 15 16.46 -1.86 -18.37
N TYR A 16 15.29 -1.54 -18.93
CA TYR A 16 14.44 -2.53 -19.61
C TYR A 16 15.22 -3.09 -20.80
N ARG A 17 16.08 -4.07 -20.53
CA ARG A 17 16.83 -4.79 -21.55
C ARG A 17 15.91 -5.86 -22.14
N THR A 18 15.45 -5.58 -23.35
CA THR A 18 14.81 -6.56 -24.23
C THR A 18 15.74 -7.77 -24.42
N ARG A 19 15.19 -8.97 -24.23
CA ARG A 19 15.76 -10.31 -24.52
C ARG A 19 17.26 -10.47 -24.19
N SER A 20 17.57 -10.84 -22.95
CA SER A 20 18.81 -11.55 -22.64
C SER A 20 18.55 -12.66 -21.62
N THR A 21 19.18 -13.79 -21.88
CA THR A 21 18.95 -15.11 -21.30
C THR A 21 19.14 -15.13 -19.78
N TYR A 22 18.05 -15.34 -19.03
CA TYR A 22 18.14 -15.82 -17.65
C TYR A 22 18.86 -17.17 -17.65
N LYS A 23 20.07 -17.24 -17.10
CA LYS A 23 20.76 -18.50 -16.84
C LYS A 23 20.01 -19.23 -15.73
N TYR A 24 19.12 -20.14 -16.12
CA TYR A 24 18.49 -21.11 -15.24
C TYR A 24 19.53 -22.12 -14.75
N THR A 25 20.14 -21.87 -13.60
CA THR A 25 20.99 -22.85 -12.93
C THR A 25 20.22 -23.56 -11.82
N LYS A 26 20.03 -24.87 -12.05
CA LYS A 26 19.56 -25.94 -11.13
C LYS A 26 18.06 -25.94 -10.78
N LYS A 27 17.38 -27.04 -11.18
CA LYS A 27 16.02 -27.43 -10.76
C LYS A 27 15.96 -27.58 -9.23
N MET A 28 15.78 -26.49 -8.50
CA MET A 28 15.07 -26.58 -7.22
C MET A 28 13.59 -26.72 -7.56
N SER A 29 12.92 -27.70 -6.95
CA SER A 29 11.45 -27.68 -6.95
C SER A 29 11.03 -26.39 -6.24
N TYR A 30 10.43 -25.45 -6.97
CA TYR A 30 9.94 -24.18 -6.43
C TYR A 30 8.57 -24.34 -5.75
N GLU A 31 8.00 -25.55 -5.82
CA GLU A 31 6.72 -25.91 -5.21
C GLU A 31 6.66 -25.61 -3.69
N PRO A 32 7.71 -25.88 -2.87
CA PRO A 32 7.67 -25.59 -1.44
C PRO A 32 7.62 -24.10 -1.10
N LEU A 33 7.90 -23.20 -2.05
CA LEU A 33 7.80 -21.76 -1.83
C LEU A 33 6.35 -21.28 -1.86
N ILE A 34 5.41 -22.02 -2.45
CA ILE A 34 4.04 -21.53 -2.65
C ILE A 34 2.99 -22.51 -2.14
N HIS A 35 3.30 -23.80 -2.08
CA HIS A 35 2.44 -24.81 -1.52
C HIS A 35 2.74 -24.98 -0.03
N SER A 36 1.75 -24.67 0.78
CA SER A 36 1.80 -24.87 2.23
C SER A 36 0.39 -25.15 2.74
N ASP A 37 0.28 -26.12 3.65
CA ASP A 37 -0.96 -26.39 4.38
C ASP A 37 -1.24 -25.33 5.46
N ASP A 38 -0.27 -24.44 5.74
CA ASP A 38 -0.47 -23.33 6.66
C ASP A 38 -1.36 -22.25 6.00
N PRO A 39 -2.57 -21.98 6.53
CA PRO A 39 -3.43 -20.92 6.00
C PRO A 39 -2.81 -19.52 6.14
N LYS A 40 -1.83 -19.35 7.02
CA LYS A 40 -1.10 -18.09 7.21
C LYS A 40 0.09 -17.92 6.27
N HIS A 41 0.40 -18.94 5.46
CA HIS A 41 1.45 -18.82 4.45
C HIS A 41 1.13 -17.67 3.49
N PRO A 42 2.09 -16.78 3.17
CA PRO A 42 1.82 -15.58 2.37
C PRO A 42 1.09 -15.84 1.04
N ALA A 43 1.42 -16.93 0.34
CA ALA A 43 0.74 -17.28 -0.91
C ALA A 43 -0.76 -17.57 -0.71
N ASN A 44 -1.13 -18.24 0.38
CA ASN A 44 -2.52 -18.53 0.73
C ASN A 44 -3.26 -17.26 1.19
N VAL A 45 -2.61 -16.46 2.04
CA VAL A 45 -3.17 -15.21 2.57
C VAL A 45 -3.43 -14.20 1.46
N ILE A 46 -2.51 -14.04 0.49
CA ILE A 46 -2.71 -13.13 -0.64
C ILE A 46 -3.94 -13.54 -1.46
N CYS A 47 -4.11 -14.82 -1.77
CA CYS A 47 -5.28 -15.30 -2.51
C CYS A 47 -6.58 -15.03 -1.74
N ALA A 48 -6.62 -15.38 -0.45
CA ALA A 48 -7.80 -15.19 0.39
C ALA A 48 -8.18 -13.69 0.52
N LEU A 49 -7.20 -12.83 0.77
CA LEU A 49 -7.45 -11.39 0.93
C LEU A 49 -7.78 -10.71 -0.40
N CYS A 50 -7.15 -11.08 -1.51
CA CYS A 50 -7.51 -10.50 -2.81
C CYS A 50 -8.94 -10.87 -3.23
N LYS A 51 -9.42 -12.07 -2.88
CA LYS A 51 -10.85 -12.39 -3.03
C LYS A 51 -11.72 -11.50 -2.15
N GLN A 52 -11.40 -11.35 -0.86
CA GLN A 52 -12.14 -10.46 0.04
C GLN A 52 -12.15 -9.01 -0.47
N PHE A 53 -11.02 -8.52 -0.97
CA PHE A 53 -10.89 -7.15 -1.47
C PHE A 53 -11.62 -6.95 -2.79
N TYR A 54 -11.73 -7.99 -3.62
CA TYR A 54 -12.64 -7.96 -4.77
C TYR A 54 -14.10 -7.82 -4.31
N ASP A 55 -14.53 -8.63 -3.33
CA ASP A 55 -15.89 -8.60 -2.79
C ASP A 55 -16.23 -7.22 -2.14
N ASN A 56 -15.22 -6.51 -1.63
CA ASN A 56 -15.32 -5.14 -1.11
C ASN A 56 -15.25 -4.04 -2.21
N ASN A 57 -15.15 -4.40 -3.49
CA ASN A 57 -14.91 -3.49 -4.63
C ASN A 57 -13.58 -2.72 -4.59
N TRP A 58 -12.56 -3.23 -3.90
CA TRP A 58 -11.25 -2.61 -3.80
C TRP A 58 -10.25 -3.07 -4.88
N CYS A 59 -10.42 -4.29 -5.38
CA CYS A 59 -9.53 -4.92 -6.37
C CYS A 59 -10.28 -5.34 -7.65
N THR A 60 -11.10 -4.44 -8.20
CA THR A 60 -11.90 -4.69 -9.41
C THR A 60 -11.09 -4.48 -10.69
N GLY A 61 -11.49 -5.13 -11.79
CA GLY A 61 -10.93 -4.85 -13.13
C GLY A 61 -9.43 -5.15 -13.23
N THR A 62 -8.95 -6.17 -12.52
CA THR A 62 -7.52 -6.57 -12.38
C THR A 62 -6.64 -5.61 -11.57
N GLY A 63 -7.18 -4.46 -11.15
CA GLY A 63 -6.49 -3.45 -10.36
C GLY A 63 -6.23 -3.87 -8.91
N GLY A 64 -5.39 -3.09 -8.23
CA GLY A 64 -4.97 -3.37 -6.86
C GLY A 64 -4.03 -4.57 -6.74
N GLY A 65 -3.68 -4.92 -5.51
CA GLY A 65 -2.80 -6.04 -5.21
C GLY A 65 -2.29 -6.02 -3.77
N ILE A 66 -1.64 -7.11 -3.38
CA ILE A 66 -1.06 -7.27 -2.06
C ILE A 66 0.37 -7.79 -2.24
N SER A 67 1.27 -7.32 -1.38
CA SER A 67 2.59 -7.89 -1.22
C SER A 67 2.89 -8.15 0.26
N ILE A 68 3.39 -9.33 0.59
CA ILE A 68 3.68 -9.76 1.97
C ILE A 68 5.15 -10.16 2.09
N LYS A 69 5.83 -9.67 3.11
CA LYS A 69 7.16 -10.13 3.52
C LYS A 69 7.00 -11.32 4.46
N HIS A 70 7.48 -12.47 4.05
CA HIS A 70 7.50 -13.67 4.89
C HIS A 70 8.41 -13.44 6.10
N GLN A 71 7.88 -13.61 7.31
CA GLN A 71 8.58 -13.23 8.54
C GLN A 71 9.88 -14.03 8.75
N THR A 72 9.85 -15.34 8.49
CA THR A 72 11.03 -16.22 8.70
C THR A 72 12.10 -16.06 7.62
N THR A 73 11.72 -16.11 6.34
CA THR A 73 12.69 -16.12 5.23
C THR A 73 13.07 -14.71 4.76
N GLY A 74 12.26 -13.70 5.09
CA GLY A 74 12.41 -12.35 4.56
C GLY A 74 12.00 -12.19 3.10
N ALA A 75 11.54 -13.26 2.42
CA ALA A 75 11.12 -13.23 1.02
C ALA A 75 9.84 -12.41 0.83
N TYR A 76 9.73 -11.71 -0.29
CA TYR A 76 8.54 -10.95 -0.67
C TYR A 76 7.67 -11.77 -1.61
N TYR A 77 6.41 -11.95 -1.22
CA TYR A 77 5.38 -12.57 -2.01
C TYR A 77 4.53 -11.50 -2.66
N ILE A 78 4.40 -11.54 -3.98
CA ILE A 78 3.80 -10.46 -4.77
C ILE A 78 2.71 -11.04 -5.66
N ALA A 79 1.51 -10.46 -5.57
CA ALA A 79 0.41 -10.81 -6.48
C ALA A 79 0.75 -10.42 -7.94
N PRO A 80 0.40 -11.25 -8.94
CA PRO A 80 0.58 -10.93 -10.35
C PRO A 80 -0.33 -9.76 -10.79
N SER A 81 0.11 -9.02 -11.81
CA SER A 81 -0.72 -7.99 -12.46
C SER A 81 -1.56 -8.58 -13.60
N GLY A 82 -2.67 -7.91 -13.93
CA GLY A 82 -3.53 -8.24 -15.07
C GLY A 82 -4.36 -9.50 -14.90
N VAL A 83 -4.48 -10.05 -13.69
CA VAL A 83 -5.31 -11.23 -13.39
C VAL A 83 -6.56 -10.85 -12.60
N GLN A 84 -7.58 -11.71 -12.67
CA GLN A 84 -8.76 -11.68 -11.81
C GLN A 84 -8.33 -12.00 -10.37
N LYS A 85 -8.38 -11.00 -9.50
CA LYS A 85 -7.79 -11.05 -8.15
C LYS A 85 -8.48 -12.05 -7.24
N GLU A 86 -9.76 -12.29 -7.47
CA GLU A 86 -10.61 -13.24 -6.77
C GLU A 86 -10.43 -14.70 -7.21
N GLN A 87 -9.74 -14.95 -8.32
CA GLN A 87 -9.48 -16.29 -8.86
C GLN A 87 -8.02 -16.74 -8.74
N MET A 88 -7.18 -15.93 -8.08
CA MET A 88 -5.77 -16.23 -7.93
C MET A 88 -5.55 -17.51 -7.13
N LYS A 89 -4.48 -18.20 -7.49
CA LYS A 89 -3.99 -19.39 -6.79
C LYS A 89 -2.55 -19.18 -6.32
N PRO A 90 -2.07 -19.96 -5.34
CA PRO A 90 -0.68 -19.89 -4.89
C PRO A 90 0.35 -20.03 -6.03
N GLU A 91 0.00 -20.78 -7.08
CA GLU A 91 0.87 -20.98 -8.25
C GLU A 91 1.10 -19.71 -9.08
N ASP A 92 0.26 -18.70 -8.89
CA ASP A 92 0.34 -17.43 -9.59
C ASP A 92 1.28 -16.44 -8.89
N MET A 93 1.77 -16.76 -7.68
CA MET A 93 2.58 -15.85 -6.87
C MET A 93 4.00 -15.69 -7.39
N PHE A 94 4.44 -14.43 -7.47
CA PHE A 94 5.86 -14.10 -7.59
C PHE A 94 6.51 -14.16 -6.21
N VAL A 95 7.75 -14.67 -6.16
CA VAL A 95 8.54 -14.68 -4.93
C VAL A 95 9.88 -14.03 -5.22
N MET A 96 10.24 -13.03 -4.42
CA MET A 96 11.47 -12.26 -4.53
C MET A 96 12.27 -12.38 -3.23
N ASP A 97 13.59 -12.51 -3.33
CA ASP A 97 14.47 -12.45 -2.18
C ASP A 97 14.49 -11.02 -1.61
N GLY A 98 14.23 -10.86 -0.32
CA GLY A 98 14.14 -9.54 0.29
C GLY A 98 15.46 -8.77 0.37
N LYS A 99 16.60 -9.44 0.22
CA LYS A 99 17.94 -8.83 0.31
C LYS A 99 18.54 -8.56 -1.07
N SER A 100 18.62 -9.59 -1.92
CA SER A 100 19.19 -9.46 -3.27
C SER A 100 18.21 -8.79 -4.24
N LYS A 101 16.91 -8.82 -3.95
CA LYS A 101 15.82 -8.37 -4.84
C LYS A 101 15.73 -9.18 -6.13
N GLU A 102 16.34 -10.37 -6.16
CA GLU A 102 16.21 -11.32 -7.26
C GLU A 102 14.93 -12.15 -7.11
N TYR A 103 14.30 -12.50 -8.23
CA TYR A 103 13.16 -13.42 -8.20
C TYR A 103 13.61 -14.83 -7.87
N LEU A 104 13.14 -15.34 -6.74
CA LEU A 104 13.24 -16.75 -6.36
C LEU A 104 12.25 -17.61 -7.16
N ARG A 105 11.11 -17.02 -7.56
CA ARG A 105 10.08 -17.67 -8.37
C ARG A 105 9.38 -16.66 -9.28
N ILE A 106 9.21 -17.06 -10.55
CA ILE A 106 8.39 -16.37 -11.54
C ILE A 106 7.37 -17.37 -12.11
N PRO A 107 6.05 -17.15 -11.99
CA PRO A 107 5.05 -17.96 -12.68
C PRO A 107 5.21 -17.83 -14.21
N LYS A 108 5.03 -18.95 -14.94
CA LYS A 108 5.30 -19.00 -16.39
C LYS A 108 4.37 -18.11 -17.24
N GLN A 109 3.15 -17.87 -16.77
CA GLN A 109 2.09 -17.25 -17.57
C GLN A 109 1.90 -15.75 -17.28
N PHE A 110 2.53 -15.22 -16.23
CA PHE A 110 2.29 -13.85 -15.78
C PHE A 110 3.56 -13.00 -15.83
N LYS A 111 3.34 -11.69 -15.81
CA LYS A 111 4.40 -10.69 -15.67
C LYS A 111 4.37 -10.12 -14.25
N PRO A 112 5.52 -9.69 -13.72
CA PRO A 112 5.56 -8.97 -12.46
C PRO A 112 4.63 -7.76 -12.47
N SER A 113 4.09 -7.42 -11.31
CA SER A 113 3.24 -6.24 -11.18
C SER A 113 4.03 -4.96 -11.41
N ALA A 114 3.42 -3.98 -12.08
CA ALA A 114 3.97 -2.64 -12.20
C ALA A 114 4.10 -1.95 -10.84
N CYS A 115 3.34 -2.39 -9.83
CA CYS A 115 3.46 -1.94 -8.44
C CYS A 115 4.70 -2.48 -7.72
N THR A 116 5.44 -3.44 -8.30
CA THR A 116 6.55 -4.14 -7.61
C THR A 116 7.61 -3.17 -7.07
N PRO A 117 8.09 -2.17 -7.82
CA PRO A 117 9.06 -1.19 -7.30
C PRO A 117 8.52 -0.42 -6.08
N LEU A 118 7.22 -0.09 -6.06
CA LEU A 118 6.57 0.63 -4.97
C LEU A 118 6.48 -0.26 -3.73
N PHE A 119 6.10 -1.53 -3.88
CA PHE A 119 6.10 -2.50 -2.77
C PHE A 119 7.49 -2.69 -2.18
N VAL A 120 8.51 -2.84 -3.03
CA VAL A 120 9.90 -2.96 -2.60
C VAL A 120 10.33 -1.71 -1.83
N ALA A 121 10.00 -0.51 -2.29
CA ALA A 121 10.33 0.72 -1.57
C ALA A 121 9.69 0.78 -0.18
N CYS A 122 8.42 0.37 -0.02
CA CYS A 122 7.78 0.28 1.28
C CYS A 122 8.49 -0.73 2.21
N PHE A 123 8.89 -1.91 1.70
CA PHE A 123 9.66 -2.87 2.49
C PHE A 123 11.01 -2.33 2.94
N GLN A 124 11.72 -1.61 2.06
CA GLN A 124 13.09 -1.13 2.33
C GLN A 124 13.12 0.13 3.20
N HIS A 125 12.24 1.09 2.95
CA HIS A 125 12.30 2.42 3.57
C HIS A 125 11.33 2.57 4.74
N ARG A 126 10.24 1.79 4.78
CA ARG A 126 9.21 1.88 5.82
C ARG A 126 9.15 0.65 6.73
N ASN A 127 10.10 -0.29 6.57
CA ASN A 127 10.15 -1.56 7.29
C ASN A 127 8.78 -2.27 7.32
N ALA A 128 8.07 -2.23 6.18
CA ALA A 128 6.78 -2.87 6.06
C ALA A 128 6.89 -4.40 6.20
N GLY A 129 5.87 -5.03 6.76
CA GLY A 129 5.65 -6.48 6.67
C GLY A 129 4.64 -6.84 5.60
N ALA A 130 3.75 -5.92 5.24
CA ALA A 130 2.83 -6.07 4.13
C ALA A 130 2.42 -4.71 3.55
N ILE A 131 2.07 -4.73 2.26
CA ILE A 131 1.52 -3.58 1.53
C ILE A 131 0.24 -4.04 0.84
N ILE A 132 -0.80 -3.23 0.96
CA ILE A 132 -2.07 -3.37 0.26
C ILE A 132 -2.21 -2.19 -0.69
N HIS A 133 -2.54 -2.48 -1.93
CA HIS A 133 -2.88 -1.50 -2.93
C HIS A 133 -4.32 -1.73 -3.37
N THR A 134 -5.15 -0.70 -3.28
CA THR A 134 -6.56 -0.77 -3.71
C THR A 134 -6.86 0.33 -4.72
N HIS A 135 -7.80 0.06 -5.61
CA HIS A 135 -8.41 1.02 -6.52
C HIS A 135 -9.80 1.41 -5.99
N SER A 136 -9.90 1.58 -4.67
CA SER A 136 -11.17 1.97 -4.03
C SER A 136 -11.71 3.26 -4.63
N GLN A 137 -13.01 3.29 -4.91
CA GLN A 137 -13.68 4.51 -5.37
C GLN A 137 -13.58 5.62 -4.32
N ASN A 138 -13.55 5.29 -3.03
CA ASN A 138 -13.38 6.26 -1.95
C ASN A 138 -12.00 6.93 -2.06
N ALA A 139 -10.93 6.15 -2.29
CA ALA A 139 -9.60 6.70 -2.52
C ALA A 139 -9.52 7.61 -3.76
N VAL A 140 -10.16 7.18 -4.86
CA VAL A 140 -10.21 7.96 -6.10
C VAL A 140 -10.96 9.27 -5.88
N LEU A 141 -12.14 9.26 -5.23
CA LEU A 141 -12.92 10.45 -4.95
C LEU A 141 -12.21 11.38 -3.96
N SER A 142 -11.63 10.86 -2.88
CA SER A 142 -10.80 11.64 -1.96
C SER A 142 -9.64 12.31 -2.70
N SER A 143 -9.02 11.64 -3.66
CA SER A 143 -7.96 12.27 -4.47
C SER A 143 -8.44 13.42 -5.38
N LEU A 144 -9.74 13.51 -5.65
CA LEU A 144 -10.35 14.57 -6.45
C LEU A 144 -10.87 15.73 -5.58
N LEU A 145 -11.35 15.43 -4.37
CA LEU A 145 -11.90 16.40 -3.44
C LEU A 145 -10.83 17.16 -2.66
N PHE A 146 -9.66 16.54 -2.46
CA PHE A 146 -8.57 17.11 -1.68
C PHE A 146 -7.37 17.43 -2.57
N ASP A 147 -6.66 18.53 -2.27
CA ASP A 147 -5.49 18.97 -3.04
C ASP A 147 -4.27 18.07 -2.79
N LYS A 148 -3.43 18.39 -1.80
CA LYS A 148 -2.18 17.65 -1.53
C LYS A 148 -2.27 16.62 -0.42
N VAL A 149 -3.24 16.76 0.47
CA VAL A 149 -3.38 15.94 1.68
C VAL A 149 -4.85 15.68 1.93
N PHE A 150 -5.22 14.41 2.03
CA PHE A 150 -6.50 14.00 2.58
C PHE A 150 -6.50 14.23 4.10
N LYS A 151 -7.53 14.89 4.61
CA LYS A 151 -7.68 15.22 6.02
C LYS A 151 -9.06 14.84 6.54
N ILE A 152 -9.08 14.24 7.72
CA ILE A 152 -10.32 13.98 8.48
C ILE A 152 -9.97 13.96 9.97
N ALA A 153 -10.83 14.56 10.79
CA ALA A 153 -10.60 14.71 12.22
C ALA A 153 -11.81 14.21 13.02
N ASN A 154 -11.61 13.87 14.29
CA ASN A 154 -12.72 13.68 15.24
C ASN A 154 -13.67 12.53 14.87
N ILE A 155 -13.14 11.49 14.20
CA ILE A 155 -13.86 10.25 13.86
C ILE A 155 -13.17 9.06 14.54
N GLU A 156 -13.95 8.22 15.23
CA GLU A 156 -13.46 7.09 16.04
C GLU A 156 -12.49 6.16 15.29
N GLN A 157 -12.73 5.91 13.99
CA GLN A 157 -11.91 5.03 13.16
C GLN A 157 -10.45 5.50 12.99
N ILE A 158 -10.11 6.77 13.26
CA ILE A 158 -8.71 7.22 13.19
C ILE A 158 -7.82 6.50 14.22
N LYS A 159 -8.41 5.97 15.30
CA LYS A 159 -7.70 5.20 16.35
C LYS A 159 -7.11 3.86 15.86
N ALA A 160 -7.45 3.45 14.64
CA ALA A 160 -6.78 2.33 14.00
C ALA A 160 -5.38 2.70 13.46
N ILE A 161 -5.11 3.98 13.20
CA ILE A 161 -3.96 4.45 12.42
C ILE A 161 -2.81 4.83 13.35
N PRO A 162 -1.54 4.49 13.04
CA PRO A 162 -0.40 4.87 13.87
C PRO A 162 -0.20 6.39 13.88
N SER A 163 0.06 6.96 15.06
CA SER A 163 0.38 8.38 15.24
C SER A 163 1.81 8.76 14.87
N GLY A 164 2.66 7.77 14.60
CA GLY A 164 4.11 7.94 14.45
C GLY A 164 4.90 7.87 15.75
N LYS A 165 4.22 7.91 16.90
CA LYS A 165 4.83 7.74 18.22
C LYS A 165 4.92 6.26 18.58
N VAL A 166 5.93 5.94 19.38
CA VAL A 166 6.15 4.60 19.93
C VAL A 166 6.08 4.70 21.45
N ASP A 167 5.39 3.75 22.05
CA ASP A 167 5.31 3.62 23.50
C ASP A 167 6.70 3.19 24.04
N PRO A 168 7.30 3.96 24.96
CA PRO A 168 8.67 3.71 25.42
C PRO A 168 8.81 2.45 26.27
N GLU A 169 7.72 1.96 26.88
CA GLU A 169 7.73 0.77 27.74
C GLU A 169 7.52 -0.50 26.92
N THR A 170 6.59 -0.47 25.96
CA THR A 170 6.18 -1.65 25.19
C THR A 170 6.79 -1.72 23.79
N GLY A 171 7.36 -0.62 23.29
CA GLY A 171 7.89 -0.52 21.93
C GLY A 171 6.81 -0.57 20.83
N LYS A 172 5.53 -0.47 21.19
CA LYS A 172 4.41 -0.56 20.24
C LYS A 172 4.08 0.82 19.66
N LEU A 173 3.59 0.84 18.41
CA LEU A 173 3.08 2.05 17.79
C LEU A 173 1.84 2.55 18.56
N ILE A 174 1.88 3.82 18.98
CA ILE A 174 0.74 4.49 19.61
C ILE A 174 -0.21 4.91 18.48
N PRO A 175 -1.49 4.51 18.51
CA PRO A 175 -2.46 4.97 17.52
C PRO A 175 -2.77 6.47 17.67
N LEU A 176 -3.37 7.08 16.65
CA LEU A 176 -4.02 8.37 16.81
C LEU A 176 -5.11 8.28 17.88
N SER A 177 -5.33 9.39 18.59
CA SER A 177 -6.46 9.59 19.49
C SER A 177 -7.68 10.09 18.72
N PHE A 178 -8.86 10.02 19.34
CA PHE A 178 -10.09 10.56 18.75
C PHE A 178 -10.00 12.05 18.36
N PHE A 179 -9.22 12.85 19.08
CA PHE A 179 -9.11 14.29 18.83
C PHE A 179 -8.02 14.64 17.82
N ASP A 180 -7.31 13.66 17.27
CA ASP A 180 -6.30 13.91 16.26
C ASP A 180 -6.92 14.10 14.86
N THR A 181 -6.12 14.63 13.95
CA THR A 181 -6.44 14.70 12.52
C THR A 181 -5.60 13.69 11.76
N LEU A 182 -6.26 12.77 11.05
CA LEU A 182 -5.59 11.91 10.09
C LEU A 182 -5.19 12.72 8.86
N ASN A 183 -3.92 12.63 8.48
CA ASN A 183 -3.38 13.25 7.27
C ASN A 183 -2.78 12.16 6.37
N ILE A 184 -3.25 12.04 5.13
CA ILE A 184 -2.70 11.11 4.13
C ILE A 184 -2.24 11.91 2.90
N PRO A 185 -0.95 11.85 2.52
CA PRO A 185 -0.44 12.56 1.35
C PRO A 185 -1.04 12.02 0.05
N ILE A 186 -1.25 12.94 -0.91
CA ILE A 186 -1.76 12.67 -2.25
C ILE A 186 -0.64 13.00 -3.25
N ILE A 187 -0.24 12.00 -4.05
CA ILE A 187 0.73 12.18 -5.13
C ILE A 187 0.04 12.14 -6.50
N GLU A 188 0.62 12.84 -7.47
CA GLU A 188 0.12 12.82 -8.85
C GLU A 188 0.36 11.47 -9.50
N ASN A 189 -0.66 10.97 -10.21
CA ASN A 189 -0.49 9.77 -11.01
C ASN A 189 0.44 10.02 -12.21
N LYS A 190 1.02 8.93 -12.71
CA LYS A 190 1.91 8.93 -13.87
C LYS A 190 1.40 7.95 -14.91
N ALA A 191 1.86 8.09 -16.14
CA ALA A 191 1.47 7.20 -17.24
C ALA A 191 1.91 5.74 -16.98
N HIS A 192 3.01 5.57 -16.25
CA HIS A 192 3.52 4.28 -15.82
C HIS A 192 3.80 4.30 -14.31
N GLU A 193 3.42 3.22 -13.62
CA GLU A 193 3.51 3.15 -12.15
C GLU A 193 4.96 3.21 -11.64
N ASP A 194 5.93 2.70 -12.40
CA ASP A 194 7.34 2.76 -12.04
C ASP A 194 7.87 4.20 -11.93
N GLN A 195 7.21 5.16 -12.58
CA GLN A 195 7.52 6.59 -12.46
C GLN A 195 6.98 7.24 -11.17
N LEU A 196 6.15 6.52 -10.40
CA LEU A 196 5.67 7.01 -9.10
C LEU A 196 6.72 6.90 -8.01
N ILE A 197 7.80 6.14 -8.25
CA ILE A 197 8.79 5.80 -7.23
C ILE A 197 9.42 7.05 -6.59
N ASP A 198 9.77 8.07 -7.38
CA ASP A 198 10.41 9.28 -6.86
C ASP A 198 9.45 10.07 -5.96
N SER A 199 8.19 10.19 -6.37
CA SER A 199 7.16 10.86 -5.57
C SER A 199 6.82 10.09 -4.29
N LEU A 200 6.84 8.75 -4.35
CA LEU A 200 6.67 7.90 -3.18
C LEU A 200 7.84 8.06 -2.20
N LEU A 201 9.08 8.06 -2.69
CA LEU A 201 10.26 8.25 -1.85
C LEU A 201 10.27 9.63 -1.19
N GLN A 202 9.93 10.69 -1.93
CA GLN A 202 9.76 12.03 -1.34
C GLN A 202 8.68 12.04 -0.26
N THR A 203 7.59 11.31 -0.46
CA THR A 203 6.53 11.17 0.55
C THR A 203 7.04 10.54 1.85
N PHE A 204 8.01 9.61 1.78
CA PHE A 204 8.60 9.03 2.99
C PHE A 204 9.45 10.02 3.78
N GLU A 205 10.04 11.00 3.12
CA GLU A 205 10.81 12.08 3.76
C GLU A 205 9.86 13.12 4.37
N ASP A 206 8.88 13.57 3.59
CA ASP A 206 7.95 14.64 3.97
C ASP A 206 6.94 14.18 5.04
N TYR A 207 6.57 12.89 5.02
CA TYR A 207 5.58 12.27 5.91
C TYR A 207 6.14 10.98 6.54
N PRO A 208 7.17 11.05 7.40
CA PRO A 208 7.89 9.87 7.89
C PRO A 208 7.02 8.90 8.72
N HIS A 209 5.89 9.40 9.23
CA HIS A 209 4.96 8.65 10.06
C HIS A 209 3.71 8.16 9.31
N THR A 210 3.51 8.54 8.04
CA THR A 210 2.32 8.09 7.28
C THR A 210 2.36 6.58 7.06
N CYS A 211 1.22 5.90 7.11
CA CYS A 211 1.10 4.49 6.73
C CYS A 211 0.46 4.30 5.35
N ALA A 212 0.16 5.39 4.66
CA ALA A 212 -0.49 5.34 3.35
C ALA A 212 -0.09 6.51 2.45
N VAL A 213 -0.29 6.32 1.15
CA VAL A 213 -0.26 7.39 0.14
C VAL A 213 -1.37 7.17 -0.87
N ILE A 214 -2.11 8.22 -1.17
CA ILE A 214 -3.14 8.22 -2.22
C ILE A 214 -2.47 8.62 -3.54
N VAL A 215 -2.80 7.92 -4.61
CA VAL A 215 -2.35 8.24 -5.97
C VAL A 215 -3.54 8.81 -6.73
N ARG A 216 -3.42 10.05 -7.20
CA ARG A 216 -4.54 10.82 -7.74
C ARG A 216 -5.19 10.12 -8.93
N ARG A 217 -6.53 9.97 -8.92
CA ARG A 217 -7.30 9.28 -9.97
C ARG A 217 -6.88 7.81 -10.20
N HIS A 218 -6.26 7.18 -9.20
CA HIS A 218 -5.79 5.80 -9.30
C HIS A 218 -6.27 4.98 -8.11
N GLY A 219 -5.85 5.31 -6.90
CA GLY A 219 -6.10 4.46 -5.74
C GLY A 219 -5.23 4.84 -4.55
N ILE A 220 -4.90 3.86 -3.71
CA ILE A 220 -4.11 4.07 -2.49
C ILE A 220 -3.14 2.91 -2.27
N PHE A 221 -1.99 3.20 -1.67
CA PHE A 221 -1.07 2.23 -1.09
C PHE A 221 -1.09 2.37 0.43
N VAL A 222 -1.28 1.27 1.14
CA VAL A 222 -1.30 1.22 2.61
C VAL A 222 -0.33 0.14 3.07
N TRP A 223 0.54 0.44 4.04
CA TRP A 223 1.52 -0.51 4.57
C TRP A 223 1.44 -0.63 6.09
N GLY A 224 1.76 -1.81 6.59
CA GLY A 224 1.80 -2.11 8.02
C GLY A 224 2.93 -3.07 8.38
N PRO A 225 3.26 -3.19 9.67
CA PRO A 225 4.32 -4.09 10.15
C PRO A 225 3.98 -5.57 9.95
N THR A 226 2.69 -5.90 9.80
CA THR A 226 2.18 -7.23 9.46
C THR A 226 1.00 -7.10 8.50
N ILE A 227 0.58 -8.20 7.88
CA ILE A 227 -0.60 -8.19 7.01
C ILE A 227 -1.89 -7.85 7.76
N GLU A 228 -2.02 -8.30 9.01
CA GLU A 228 -3.17 -7.99 9.86
C GLU A 228 -3.26 -6.50 10.13
N LYS A 229 -2.13 -5.85 10.44
CA LYS A 229 -2.11 -4.40 10.66
C LYS A 229 -2.32 -3.61 9.37
N ALA A 230 -1.68 -4.02 8.26
CA ALA A 230 -1.90 -3.37 6.96
C ALA A 230 -3.39 -3.43 6.55
N LYS A 231 -4.05 -4.58 6.78
CA LYS A 231 -5.47 -4.77 6.52
C LYS A 231 -6.34 -3.87 7.39
N VAL A 232 -6.10 -3.83 8.71
CA VAL A 232 -6.82 -2.95 9.64
C VAL A 232 -6.67 -1.47 9.24
N PHE A 233 -5.45 -1.05 8.87
CA PHE A 233 -5.21 0.32 8.41
C PHE A 233 -6.00 0.61 7.13
N ASN A 234 -5.95 -0.30 6.15
CA ASN A 234 -6.67 -0.14 4.89
C ASN A 234 -8.19 -0.05 5.11
N GLU A 235 -8.77 -0.92 5.94
CA GLU A 235 -10.19 -0.90 6.31
C GLU A 235 -10.61 0.43 6.95
N ALA A 236 -9.85 0.90 7.95
CA ALA A 236 -10.15 2.14 8.63
C ALA A 236 -9.99 3.36 7.70
N ILE A 237 -8.93 3.39 6.88
CA ILE A 237 -8.70 4.47 5.92
C ILE A 237 -9.82 4.52 4.87
N ASP A 238 -10.24 3.37 4.33
CA ASP A 238 -11.33 3.32 3.35
C ASP A 238 -12.66 3.83 3.92
N TYR A 239 -13.01 3.40 5.14
CA TYR A 239 -14.17 3.92 5.88
C TYR A 239 -14.10 5.44 6.06
N LEU A 240 -12.94 5.96 6.48
CA LEU A 240 -12.73 7.38 6.70
C LEU A 240 -12.83 8.19 5.41
N MET A 241 -12.32 7.66 4.29
CA MET A 241 -12.46 8.28 2.98
C MET A 241 -13.91 8.29 2.49
N GLU A 242 -14.65 7.18 2.67
CA GLU A 242 -16.08 7.13 2.34
C GLU A 242 -16.87 8.19 3.13
N LEU A 243 -16.62 8.26 4.43
CA LEU A 243 -17.27 9.24 5.31
C LEU A 243 -16.92 10.67 4.90
N ALA A 244 -15.64 10.97 4.64
CA ALA A 244 -15.21 12.28 4.17
C ALA A 244 -15.90 12.68 2.85
N VAL A 245 -16.00 11.76 1.89
CA VAL A 245 -16.72 12.00 0.63
C VAL A 245 -18.17 12.36 0.91
N LYS A 246 -18.86 11.61 1.78
CA LYS A 246 -20.25 11.88 2.17
C LYS A 246 -20.39 13.21 2.92
N MET A 247 -19.47 13.54 3.81
CA MET A 247 -19.43 14.83 4.51
C MET A 247 -19.29 15.99 3.51
N CYS A 248 -18.35 15.90 2.56
CA CYS A 248 -18.20 16.88 1.49
C CYS A 248 -19.47 17.02 0.64
N GLN A 249 -20.12 15.90 0.28
CA GLN A 249 -21.41 15.90 -0.43
C GLN A 249 -22.53 16.57 0.38
N LEU A 250 -22.45 16.56 1.71
CA LEU A 250 -23.36 17.25 2.63
C LEU A 250 -22.93 18.70 2.94
N GLY A 251 -21.79 19.16 2.40
CA GLY A 251 -21.25 20.49 2.64
C GLY A 251 -20.51 20.61 3.98
N ILE A 252 -20.28 19.50 4.68
CA ILE A 252 -19.57 19.43 5.96
C ILE A 252 -18.08 19.21 5.68
N PRO A 253 -17.17 20.09 6.12
CA PRO A 253 -15.73 19.86 6.03
C PRO A 253 -15.33 18.63 6.87
N PRO A 254 -14.57 17.66 6.32
CA PRO A 254 -14.17 16.46 7.07
C PRO A 254 -13.25 16.70 8.26
N ASP A 255 -12.66 17.88 8.36
CA ASP A 255 -11.78 18.31 9.45
C ASP A 255 -12.41 19.42 10.32
N CYS A 256 -13.74 19.62 10.25
CA CYS A 256 -14.41 20.56 11.15
C CYS A 256 -14.35 20.11 12.62
N GLY A 257 -14.45 21.07 13.54
CA GLY A 257 -14.49 20.78 14.96
C GLY A 257 -15.80 20.08 15.38
N ILE A 258 -15.77 19.50 16.58
CA ILE A 258 -16.97 18.93 17.22
C ILE A 258 -17.99 20.06 17.42
N ASP A 259 -19.26 19.76 17.14
CA ASP A 259 -20.41 20.67 17.24
C ASP A 259 -20.38 21.83 16.22
N GLU A 260 -19.49 21.78 15.22
CA GLU A 260 -19.45 22.75 14.13
C GLU A 260 -20.30 22.34 12.91
N GLU A 261 -20.75 21.09 12.83
CA GLU A 261 -21.46 20.51 11.70
C GLU A 261 -22.76 21.25 11.40
N ALA A 262 -23.45 21.70 12.44
CA ALA A 262 -24.70 22.47 12.34
C ALA A 262 -24.52 23.76 11.51
N LYS A 263 -23.33 24.38 11.53
CA LYS A 263 -23.01 25.59 10.75
C LYS A 263 -23.04 25.35 9.24
N PHE A 264 -22.81 24.10 8.83
CA PHE A 264 -22.71 23.69 7.42
C PHE A 264 -24.01 23.10 6.89
N ILE A 265 -24.75 22.37 7.74
CA ILE A 265 -26.03 21.75 7.36
C ILE A 265 -27.15 22.80 7.23
N ALA A 266 -27.16 23.83 8.10
CA ALA A 266 -28.24 24.82 8.15
C ALA A 266 -28.30 25.77 6.93
N LYS A 267 -27.39 25.65 5.97
CA LYS A 267 -27.31 26.52 4.77
C LYS A 267 -27.89 25.86 3.50
N ARG A 268 -28.70 24.80 3.62
CA ARG A 268 -29.35 24.09 2.51
C ARG A 268 -30.84 24.31 2.46
#